data_AF-A0A356SZ33-F1
#
_entry.id   AF-A0A356SZ33-F1
#
_cell.length_a   1.000
_cell.length_b   1.000
_cell.length_c   1.000
_cell.angle_alpha   90.00
_cell.angle_beta   90.00
_cell.angle_gamma   90.00
#
_symmetry.space_group_name_H-M   'P 1'
#
loop_
_entity.id
_entity.type
_entity.pdbx_description
1 polymer ?
#
loop_
_entity_poly.entity_id
_entity_poly.type
_entity_poly.pdbx_seq_one_letter_code
_entity_poly.pdbx_strand_id
1 'polypeptide(L)'
;MKPLRLGPVWGLIALAALGVTWTQNIQWMMANPGASPWKFVTDGFVNHAAASLSWDLLLLTAACIVFMVIEARKHGVRFLWAYIVFAFAIAISVTFPLFLWARERAMAKVT
;
A
#
# COMPACT_ATOMS: atom_id res chain seq x y z
N MET A 1 -19.34 -15.97 -15.85
CA MET A 1 -19.17 -15.92 -14.38
C MET A 1 -19.44 -14.48 -13.93
N LYS A 2 -20.29 -14.24 -12.91
CA LYS A 2 -20.52 -12.88 -12.38
C LYS A 2 -19.26 -12.40 -11.65
N PRO A 3 -18.82 -11.14 -11.83
CA PRO A 3 -17.66 -10.63 -11.11
C PRO A 3 -17.97 -10.58 -9.60
N LEU A 4 -17.10 -11.20 -8.80
CA LEU A 4 -17.15 -11.11 -7.34
C LEU A 4 -17.00 -9.64 -6.92
N ARG A 5 -17.96 -9.13 -6.14
CA ARG A 5 -17.91 -7.77 -5.60
C ARG A 5 -17.23 -7.75 -4.24
N LEU A 6 -15.92 -7.48 -4.23
CA LEU A 6 -15.07 -7.52 -3.03
C LEU A 6 -14.73 -6.13 -2.48
N GLY A 7 -15.32 -5.07 -3.03
CA GLY A 7 -15.13 -3.68 -2.55
C GLY A 7 -15.14 -3.50 -1.03
N PRO A 8 -16.13 -4.03 -0.28
CA PRO A 8 -16.15 -3.94 1.18
C PRO A 8 -14.94 -4.62 1.84
N VAL A 9 -14.49 -5.76 1.32
CA VAL A 9 -13.32 -6.49 1.82
C VAL A 9 -12.06 -5.66 1.65
N TRP A 10 -11.87 -5.06 0.47
CA TRP A 10 -10.73 -4.18 0.21
C TRP A 10 -10.73 -2.94 1.12
N GLY A 11 -11.89 -2.33 1.33
CA GLY A 11 -12.05 -1.20 2.25
C GLY A 11 -11.71 -1.57 3.69
N LEU A 12 -12.18 -2.74 4.17
CA LEU A 12 -11.87 -3.23 5.51
C LEU A 12 -10.37 -3.52 5.69
N ILE A 13 -9.74 -4.17 4.71
CA ILE A 13 -8.30 -4.42 4.74
C ILE A 13 -7.53 -3.09 4.77
N ALA A 14 -7.91 -2.10 3.95
CA ALA A 14 -7.26 -0.79 3.94
C ALA A 14 -7.38 -0.07 5.29
N LEU A 15 -8.57 -0.08 5.91
CA LEU A 15 -8.80 0.54 7.22
C LEU A 15 -8.03 -0.17 8.34
N ALA A 16 -8.01 -1.51 8.34
CA ALA A 16 -7.24 -2.29 9.30
C ALA A 16 -5.74 -2.04 9.14
N ALA A 17 -5.23 -2.09 7.90
CA ALA A 17 -3.83 -1.80 7.60
C ALA A 17 -3.45 -0.38 8.04
N LEU A 18 -4.31 0.61 7.79
CA LEU A 18 -4.10 2.00 8.20
C LEU A 18 -3.96 2.07 9.73
N GLY A 19 -4.92 1.52 10.47
CA GLY A 19 -4.87 1.51 11.94
C GLY A 19 -3.61 0.83 12.49
N VAL A 20 -3.27 -0.36 12.00
CA VAL A 20 -2.12 -1.12 12.48
C VAL A 20 -0.81 -0.41 12.16
N THR A 21 -0.57 -0.08 10.89
CA THR A 21 0.71 0.51 10.45
C THR A 21 0.92 1.91 10.99
N TRP A 22 -0.11 2.76 11.01
CA TRP A 22 0.05 4.12 11.50
C TRP A 22 0.15 4.20 13.02
N THR A 23 -0.45 3.27 13.77
CA THR A 23 -0.18 3.19 15.21
C THR A 23 1.31 2.97 15.44
N GLN A 24 1.95 2.06 14.70
CA GLN A 24 3.40 1.82 14.84
C GLN A 24 4.24 3.02 14.37
N ASN A 25 3.88 3.65 13.24
CA ASN A 25 4.58 4.85 12.77
C ASN A 25 4.49 6.01 13.78
N ILE A 26 3.32 6.23 14.39
CA ILE A 26 3.12 7.26 15.42
C ILE A 26 3.97 6.96 16.66
N GLN A 27 3.95 5.73 17.15
CA GLN A 27 4.77 5.35 18.30
C GLN A 27 6.26 5.53 18.02
N TRP A 28 6.71 5.18 16.81
CA TRP A 28 8.07 5.44 16.38
C TRP A 28 8.41 6.94 16.35
N MET A 29 7.53 7.79 15.80
CA MET A 29 7.74 9.25 15.75
C MET A 29 7.78 9.87 17.15
N MET A 30 6.91 9.42 18.06
CA MET A 30 6.91 9.87 19.45
C MET A 30 8.19 9.46 20.20
N ALA A 31 8.72 8.27 19.90
CA ALA A 31 9.99 7.80 20.46
C ALA A 31 11.23 8.47 19.82
N ASN A 32 11.09 9.08 18.64
CA ASN A 32 12.19 9.68 17.88
C ASN A 32 11.88 11.13 17.47
N PRO A 33 11.68 12.05 18.42
CA PRO A 33 11.31 13.43 18.12
C PRO A 33 12.40 14.13 17.27
N GLY A 34 11.97 14.77 16.19
CA GLY A 34 12.87 15.49 15.26
C GLY A 34 13.71 14.59 14.35
N ALA A 35 13.49 13.27 14.37
CA ALA A 35 14.19 12.35 13.48
C ALA A 35 13.86 12.62 12.01
N SER A 36 14.87 12.49 11.15
CA SER A 36 14.67 12.54 9.71
C SER A 36 13.91 11.28 9.24
N PRO A 37 13.18 11.35 8.11
CA PRO A 37 12.57 10.17 7.49
C PRO A 37 13.60 9.08 7.17
N TRP A 38 14.85 9.45 6.94
CA TRP A 38 15.93 8.49 6.71
C TRP A 38 16.22 7.62 7.93
N LYS A 39 16.07 8.15 9.15
CA LYS A 39 16.23 7.34 10.37
C LYS A 39 15.20 6.20 10.42
N PHE A 40 13.96 6.46 10.02
CA PHE A 40 12.92 5.42 9.95
C PHE A 40 13.34 4.29 9.01
N VAL A 41 13.89 4.64 7.85
CA VAL A 41 14.43 3.67 6.89
C VAL A 41 15.54 2.86 7.52
N THR A 42 16.55 3.49 8.14
CA THR A 42 17.68 2.77 8.75
C THR A 42 17.26 1.88 9.93
N ASP A 43 16.27 2.31 10.71
CA ASP A 43 15.73 1.50 11.82
C ASP A 43 15.03 0.23 11.29
N GLY A 44 14.44 0.29 10.09
CA GLY A 44 13.92 -0.88 9.36
C GLY A 44 15.00 -1.91 8.96
N PHE A 45 16.29 -1.56 9.08
CA PHE A 45 17.42 -2.43 8.77
C PHE A 45 18.36 -2.64 9.98
N VAL A 46 17.88 -2.37 11.21
CA VAL A 46 18.70 -2.43 12.44
C VAL A 46 19.28 -3.83 12.74
N ASN A 47 18.63 -4.89 12.27
CA ASN A 47 19.09 -6.27 12.40
C ASN A 47 18.58 -7.13 11.23
N HIS A 48 19.06 -8.37 11.13
CA HIS A 48 18.69 -9.27 10.02
C HIS A 48 17.19 -9.58 9.94
N ALA A 49 16.48 -9.65 11.08
CA ALA A 49 15.04 -9.92 11.08
C ALA A 49 14.25 -8.72 10.52
N ALA A 50 14.56 -7.51 10.99
CA ALA A 50 13.96 -6.27 10.48
C ALA A 50 14.30 -6.07 9.00
N ALA A 51 15.56 -6.29 8.62
CA ALA A 51 16.02 -6.18 7.23
C ALA A 51 15.29 -7.16 6.31
N SER A 52 15.04 -8.39 6.75
CA SER A 52 14.27 -9.39 5.98
C SER A 52 12.86 -8.89 5.68
N LEU A 53 12.14 -8.39 6.70
CA LEU A 53 10.79 -7.83 6.53
C LEU A 53 10.78 -6.57 5.66
N SER A 54 11.77 -5.70 5.81
CA SER A 54 11.90 -4.50 4.98
C SER A 54 12.15 -4.84 3.51
N TRP A 55 13.03 -5.81 3.23
CA TRP A 55 13.26 -6.27 1.86
C TRP A 55 12.03 -6.95 1.26
N ASP A 56 11.34 -7.80 2.02
CA ASP A 56 10.08 -8.42 1.59
C ASP A 56 9.04 -7.35 1.22
N LEU A 57 8.85 -6.35 2.08
CA LEU A 57 7.93 -5.25 1.83
C LEU A 57 8.31 -4.43 0.59
N LEU A 58 9.60 -4.11 0.40
CA LEU A 58 10.07 -3.34 -0.76
C LEU A 58 9.84 -4.10 -2.08
N LEU A 59 10.18 -5.39 -2.12
CA LEU A 59 10.01 -6.23 -3.30
C LEU A 59 8.53 -6.46 -3.61
N LEU A 60 7.71 -6.71 -2.59
CA LEU A 60 6.26 -6.80 -2.74
C LEU A 60 5.67 -5.48 -3.24
N THR A 61 6.13 -4.34 -2.72
CA THR A 61 5.71 -3.01 -3.18
C THR A 61 6.01 -2.82 -4.66
N ALA A 62 7.21 -3.21 -5.10
CA ALA A 62 7.59 -3.14 -6.51
C ALA A 62 6.66 -4.00 -7.40
N ALA A 63 6.40 -5.25 -6.99
CA ALA A 63 5.47 -6.12 -7.70
C ALA A 63 4.04 -5.55 -7.76
N CYS A 64 3.54 -5.02 -6.63
CA CYS A 64 2.25 -4.33 -6.56
C CYS A 64 2.21 -3.12 -7.49
N ILE A 65 3.24 -2.28 -7.55
CA ILE A 65 3.29 -1.13 -8.46
C ILE A 65 3.23 -1.58 -9.92
N VAL A 66 4.00 -2.60 -10.32
CA VAL A 66 3.94 -3.15 -11.68
C VAL A 66 2.52 -3.63 -12.00
N PHE A 67 1.89 -4.38 -11.11
CA PHE A 67 0.51 -4.81 -11.26
C PHE A 67 -0.47 -3.63 -11.40
N MET A 68 -0.33 -2.62 -10.54
CA MET A 68 -1.17 -1.42 -10.56
C MET A 68 -1.04 -0.68 -11.90
N VAL A 69 0.17 -0.55 -12.44
CA VAL A 69 0.42 0.08 -13.74
C VAL A 69 -0.25 -0.68 -14.86
N ILE A 70 -0.07 -2.00 -14.92
CA ILE A 70 -0.64 -2.86 -15.97
C ILE A 70 -2.18 -2.79 -15.94
N GLU A 71 -2.77 -3.00 -14.76
CA GLU A 71 -4.23 -3.08 -14.64
C GLU A 71 -4.90 -1.70 -14.77
N ALA A 72 -4.24 -0.63 -14.34
CA ALA A 72 -4.75 0.72 -14.56
C ALA A 72 -4.83 1.05 -16.05
N ARG A 73 -3.81 0.67 -16.84
CA ARG A 73 -3.80 0.87 -18.30
C ARG A 73 -4.85 -0.01 -18.98
N LYS A 74 -4.99 -1.27 -18.54
CA LYS A 74 -5.94 -2.23 -19.12
C LYS A 74 -7.40 -1.86 -18.88
N HIS A 75 -7.73 -1.37 -17.68
CA HIS A 75 -9.12 -1.11 -17.27
C HIS A 75 -9.48 0.37 -17.14
N GLY A 76 -8.55 1.29 -17.41
CA GLY A 76 -8.80 2.73 -17.35
C GLY A 76 -8.99 3.26 -15.92
N VAL A 77 -8.26 2.71 -14.95
CA VAL A 77 -8.27 3.23 -13.57
C VAL A 77 -7.59 4.60 -13.55
N ARG A 78 -8.33 5.63 -13.13
CA ARG A 78 -7.81 7.00 -13.01
C ARG A 78 -6.93 7.18 -11.77
N PHE A 79 -6.07 8.19 -11.80
CA PHE A 79 -5.23 8.60 -10.66
C PHE A 79 -4.24 7.55 -10.15
N LEU A 80 -3.72 6.68 -11.03
CA LEU A 80 -2.66 5.71 -10.68
C LEU A 80 -1.50 6.35 -9.89
N TRP A 81 -1.08 7.55 -10.31
CA TRP A 81 0.00 8.29 -9.64
C TRP A 81 -0.29 8.51 -8.15
N ALA A 82 -1.55 8.76 -7.76
CA ALA A 82 -1.93 8.99 -6.38
C ALA A 82 -1.75 7.71 -5.55
N TYR A 83 -2.16 6.54 -6.07
CA TYR A 83 -1.93 5.26 -5.37
C TYR A 83 -0.45 4.99 -5.14
N ILE A 84 0.41 5.32 -6.11
CA ILE A 84 1.86 5.14 -6.01
C ILE A 84 2.44 6.11 -4.98
N VAL A 85 2.11 7.40 -5.06
CA VAL A 85 2.59 8.41 -4.09
C VAL A 85 2.15 8.06 -2.67
N PHE A 86 0.88 7.71 -2.48
CA PHE A 86 0.36 7.33 -1.17
C PHE A 86 0.90 5.97 -0.69
N ALA A 87 1.38 5.08 -1.57
CA ALA A 87 2.02 3.84 -1.13
C ALA A 87 3.29 4.11 -0.32
N PHE A 88 4.03 5.16 -0.68
CA PHE A 88 5.22 5.60 0.04
C PHE A 88 4.89 6.53 1.22
N ALA A 89 3.85 7.36 1.09
CA ALA A 89 3.47 8.32 2.15
C ALA A 89 2.66 7.70 3.29
N ILE A 90 1.86 6.66 3.00
CA ILE A 90 0.95 6.03 3.97
C ILE A 90 1.42 4.60 4.26
N ALA A 91 1.22 3.70 3.30
CA ALA A 91 1.69 2.31 3.27
C ALA A 91 1.09 1.61 2.04
N ILE A 92 1.85 0.75 1.38
CA ILE A 92 1.33 -0.07 0.26
C ILE A 92 0.17 -0.98 0.69
N SER A 93 0.17 -1.45 1.94
CA SER A 93 -0.89 -2.30 2.50
C SER A 93 -2.23 -1.57 2.65
N VAL A 94 -2.24 -0.23 2.57
CA VAL A 94 -3.45 0.59 2.53
C VAL A 94 -3.83 0.93 1.09
N THR A 95 -2.86 1.41 0.30
CA THR A 95 -3.17 1.92 -1.05
C THR A 95 -3.44 0.83 -2.06
N PHE A 96 -2.80 -0.34 -1.94
CA PHE A 96 -3.00 -1.45 -2.86
C PHE A 96 -4.43 -2.02 -2.77
N PRO A 97 -5.01 -2.30 -1.59
CA PRO A 97 -6.43 -2.66 -1.50
C PRO A 97 -7.37 -1.58 -2.07
N LEU A 98 -7.12 -0.29 -1.81
CA LEU A 98 -7.91 0.80 -2.40
C LEU A 98 -7.81 0.79 -3.93
N PHE A 99 -6.64 0.51 -4.49
CA PHE A 99 -6.46 0.31 -5.92
C PHE A 99 -7.27 -0.90 -6.42
N LEU A 100 -7.23 -2.04 -5.72
CA LEU A 100 -8.02 -3.22 -6.09
C LEU A 100 -9.52 -2.91 -6.14
N TRP A 101 -10.02 -2.12 -5.20
CA TRP A 101 -11.42 -1.66 -5.22
C TRP A 101 -11.71 -0.75 -6.42
N ALA A 102 -10.83 0.22 -6.71
CA ALA A 102 -10.99 1.09 -7.87
C ALA A 102 -10.94 0.31 -9.19
N ARG A 103 -10.04 -0.67 -9.28
CA ARG A 103 -9.90 -1.61 -10.40
C ARG A 103 -11.17 -2.42 -10.59
N GLU A 104 -11.74 -2.97 -9.53
CA GLU A 104 -13.01 -3.73 -9.58
C GLU A 104 -14.14 -2.89 -10.18
N ARG A 105 -14.26 -1.62 -9.75
CA ARG A 105 -15.23 -0.67 -10.30
C ARG A 105 -14.96 -0.31 -11.75
N ALA A 106 -13.71 -0.27 -12.17
CA ALA A 106 -13.32 0.04 -13.54
C ALA A 106 -13.64 -1.14 -14.49
N MET A 107 -13.33 -2.37 -14.08
CA MET A 107 -13.69 -3.58 -14.82
C MET A 107 -15.21 -3.70 -15.05
N ALA A 108 -16.00 -3.36 -14.02
CA ALA A 108 -17.46 -3.38 -14.11
C ALA A 108 -18.08 -2.35 -15.06
N LYS A 109 -17.30 -1.39 -15.59
CA LYS A 109 -17.75 -0.43 -16.61
C LYS A 109 -17.44 -0.88 -18.04
N VAL A 110 -16.50 -1.82 -18.19
CA VAL A 110 -16.03 -2.34 -19.48
C VAL A 110 -16.76 -3.63 -19.88
N THR A 111 -17.45 -4.26 -18.92
CA THR A 111 -18.29 -5.46 -19.12
C THR A 111 -19.75 -5.05 -19.11
#